data_AF-A0A0F9CBI1-F1
#
_entry.id   AF-A0A0F9CBI1-F1
#
_cell.length_a   1.000
_cell.length_b   1.000
_cell.length_c   1.000
_cell.angle_alpha   90.00
_cell.angle_beta   90.00
_cell.angle_gamma   90.00
#
_symmetry.space_group_name_H-M   'P 1'
#
loop_
_entity.id
_entity.type
_entity.pdbx_description
1 polymer ?
#
loop_
_entity_poly.entity_id
_entity_poly.type
_entity_poly.pdbx_seq_one_letter_code
_entity_poly.pdbx_strand_id
1 'polypeptide(L)'
;ADMKETDNAENQAKAQLESIQGMVKAMEDGEEWEGLDPEKAIQEDPLEISIRADWHTPGDEADVDLEYKILLCTGGPACRIIGGLDQWKQPDSVTLEYQDWGTPWTDLYTTSEEDDALLTYARHFYFGG
;
A
#
# COMPACT_ATOMS: atom_id res chain seq x y z
N ALA A 1 11.38 -25.27 10.27
CA ALA A 1 10.86 -24.21 9.41
C ALA A 1 11.86 -23.07 9.54
N ASP A 2 12.48 -22.73 8.41
CA ASP A 2 13.74 -22.02 8.30
C ASP A 2 13.60 -20.54 8.63
N MET A 3 14.35 -20.10 9.64
CA MET A 3 14.43 -18.71 10.12
C MET A 3 15.10 -17.75 9.12
N LYS A 4 15.37 -18.19 7.89
CA LYS A 4 16.04 -17.43 6.82
C LYS A 4 15.10 -16.95 5.71
N GLU A 5 13.92 -17.54 5.58
CA GLU A 5 12.99 -17.22 4.47
C GLU A 5 12.18 -15.94 4.77
N THR A 6 11.69 -15.79 6.00
CA THR A 6 10.97 -14.57 6.45
C THR A 6 11.79 -13.29 6.29
N ASP A 7 13.12 -13.39 6.38
CA ASP A 7 14.03 -12.25 6.25
C ASP A 7 13.94 -11.61 4.85
N ASN A 8 13.70 -12.40 3.78
CA ASN A 8 13.66 -11.85 2.42
C ASN A 8 12.40 -11.04 2.13
N ALA A 9 11.23 -11.52 2.57
CA ALA A 9 9.96 -10.82 2.37
C ALA A 9 9.84 -9.57 3.24
N GLU A 10 10.30 -9.63 4.50
CA GLU A 10 10.35 -8.46 5.36
C GLU A 10 11.31 -7.40 4.81
N ASN A 11 12.51 -7.79 4.35
CA ASN A 11 13.47 -6.85 3.76
C ASN A 11 12.94 -6.23 2.45
N GLN A 12 12.21 -7.01 1.64
CA GLN A 12 11.53 -6.45 0.47
C GLN A 12 10.48 -5.41 0.86
N ALA A 13 9.70 -5.66 1.92
CA ALA A 13 8.71 -4.72 2.43
C ALA A 13 9.36 -3.42 2.92
N LYS A 14 10.48 -3.53 3.64
CA LYS A 14 11.26 -2.37 4.09
C LYS A 14 11.82 -1.57 2.91
N ALA A 15 12.34 -2.23 1.89
CA ALA A 15 12.82 -1.55 0.68
C ALA A 15 11.68 -0.81 -0.06
N GLN A 16 10.49 -1.41 -0.10
CA GLN A 16 9.30 -0.76 -0.65
C GLN A 16 8.87 0.46 0.20
N LEU A 17 8.88 0.32 1.53
CA LEU A 17 8.61 1.43 2.45
C LEU A 17 9.59 2.59 2.26
N GLU A 18 10.90 2.31 2.19
CA GLU A 18 11.93 3.32 1.94
C GLU A 18 11.73 4.03 0.59
N SER A 19 11.38 3.27 -0.45
CA SER A 19 11.06 3.83 -1.78
C SER A 19 9.86 4.77 -1.71
N ILE A 20 8.78 4.35 -1.03
CA ILE A 20 7.57 5.16 -0.87
C ILE A 20 7.86 6.44 -0.08
N GLN A 21 8.59 6.36 1.03
CA GLN A 21 9.01 7.54 1.78
C GLN A 21 9.83 8.51 0.92
N GLY A 22 10.73 7.97 0.09
CA GLY A 22 11.52 8.77 -0.85
C GLY A 22 10.66 9.49 -1.89
N MET A 23 9.71 8.78 -2.51
CA MET A 23 8.77 9.36 -3.48
C MET A 23 7.90 10.45 -2.85
N VAL A 24 7.29 10.17 -1.70
CA VAL A 24 6.44 11.14 -0.99
C VAL A 24 7.23 12.37 -0.57
N LYS A 25 8.43 12.17 -0.03
CA LYS A 25 9.29 13.30 0.35
C LYS A 25 9.68 14.15 -0.85
N ALA A 26 10.11 13.54 -1.96
CA ALA A 26 10.47 14.27 -3.16
C ALA A 26 9.30 15.12 -3.66
N MET A 27 8.08 14.57 -3.64
CA MET A 27 6.87 15.30 -3.96
C MET A 27 6.60 16.50 -3.02
N GLU A 28 6.71 16.29 -1.70
CA GLU A 28 6.50 17.35 -0.70
C GLU A 28 7.54 18.47 -0.80
N ASP A 29 8.80 18.11 -1.06
CA ASP A 29 9.92 19.04 -1.22
C ASP A 29 9.92 19.72 -2.62
N GLY A 30 9.09 19.24 -3.56
CA GLY A 30 9.05 19.73 -4.95
C GLY A 30 10.29 19.35 -5.75
N GLU A 31 10.91 18.21 -5.43
CA GLU A 31 12.10 17.66 -6.06
C GLU A 31 11.75 16.48 -7.00
N GLU A 32 12.66 16.13 -7.90
CA GLU A 32 12.52 14.94 -8.74
C GLU A 32 12.87 13.66 -7.96
N TRP A 33 12.13 12.58 -8.21
CA TRP A 33 12.46 11.25 -7.72
C TRP A 33 13.13 10.44 -8.85
N GLU A 34 14.40 10.10 -8.68
CA GLU A 34 15.18 9.35 -9.70
C GLU A 34 15.12 9.96 -11.12
N GLY A 35 15.01 11.29 -11.22
CA GLY A 35 14.89 12.02 -12.49
C GLY A 35 13.49 11.97 -13.12
N LEU A 36 12.48 11.57 -12.35
CA LEU A 36 11.07 11.59 -12.71
C LEU A 36 10.29 12.55 -11.82
N ASP A 37 9.15 13.01 -12.34
CA ASP A 37 8.11 13.64 -11.53
C ASP A 37 7.63 12.65 -10.46
N PRO A 38 7.73 12.97 -9.16
CA PRO A 38 7.37 12.04 -8.09
C PRO A 38 5.88 11.67 -8.10
N GLU A 39 4.97 12.55 -8.53
CA GLU A 39 3.55 12.19 -8.66
C GLU A 39 3.35 11.09 -9.69
N LYS A 40 4.10 11.18 -10.81
CA LYS A 40 4.08 10.17 -11.86
C LYS A 40 4.70 8.86 -11.37
N ALA A 41 5.82 8.93 -10.64
CA ALA A 41 6.46 7.75 -10.08
C ALA A 41 5.48 6.98 -9.16
N ILE A 42 4.78 7.70 -8.28
CA ILE A 42 3.74 7.12 -7.42
C ILE A 42 2.62 6.47 -8.24
N GLN A 43 2.10 7.15 -9.27
CA GLN A 43 1.00 6.62 -10.09
C GLN A 43 1.36 5.35 -10.87
N GLU A 44 2.62 5.20 -11.27
CA GLU A 44 3.12 4.06 -12.05
C GLU A 44 3.67 2.90 -11.18
N ASP A 45 3.81 3.12 -9.86
CA ASP A 45 4.45 2.17 -8.93
C ASP A 45 3.61 0.90 -8.65
N PRO A 46 2.28 0.94 -8.42
CA PRO A 46 1.50 -0.26 -8.14
C PRO A 46 1.40 -1.24 -9.30
N LEU A 47 1.42 -2.54 -8.97
CA LEU A 47 1.05 -3.61 -9.89
C LEU A 47 -0.47 -3.82 -10.00
N GLU A 48 -1.20 -3.55 -8.92
CA GLU A 48 -2.64 -3.74 -8.86
C GLU A 48 -3.26 -2.83 -7.81
N ILE A 49 -4.42 -2.24 -8.14
CA ILE A 49 -5.27 -1.52 -7.19
C ILE A 49 -6.62 -2.22 -7.15
N SER A 50 -7.15 -2.46 -5.96
CA SER A 50 -8.45 -3.11 -5.78
C SER A 50 -9.19 -2.56 -4.57
N ILE A 51 -10.51 -2.66 -4.61
CA ILE A 51 -11.40 -2.40 -3.48
C ILE A 51 -12.17 -3.67 -3.14
N ARG A 52 -12.50 -3.81 -1.86
CA ARG A 52 -13.35 -4.90 -1.37
C ARG A 52 -14.45 -4.32 -0.49
N ALA A 53 -15.67 -4.74 -0.77
CA ALA A 53 -16.82 -4.56 0.10
C ALA A 53 -17.08 -5.80 0.94
N ASP A 54 -17.63 -5.61 2.14
CA ASP A 54 -18.12 -6.69 2.97
C ASP A 54 -19.55 -7.12 2.56
N TRP A 55 -20.11 -8.09 3.27
CA TRP A 55 -21.49 -8.53 3.11
C TRP A 55 -22.47 -7.35 3.19
N HIS A 56 -23.28 -7.18 2.14
CA HIS A 56 -24.30 -6.13 2.03
C HIS A 56 -25.65 -6.72 1.59
N THR A 57 -26.72 -5.95 1.79
CA THR A 57 -28.06 -6.38 1.36
C THR A 57 -28.20 -6.22 -0.15
N PRO A 58 -28.87 -7.16 -0.86
CA PRO A 58 -29.17 -6.96 -2.28
C PRO A 58 -29.99 -5.68 -2.50
N GLY A 59 -29.44 -4.76 -3.30
CA GLY A 59 -30.08 -3.49 -3.63
C GLY A 59 -29.54 -2.28 -2.86
N ASP A 60 -28.67 -2.49 -1.87
CA ASP A 60 -27.89 -1.40 -1.29
C ASP A 60 -26.88 -0.91 -2.34
N GLU A 61 -26.70 0.41 -2.45
CA GLU A 61 -25.58 0.96 -3.21
C GLU A 61 -24.28 0.51 -2.53
N ALA A 62 -23.26 0.18 -3.33
CA ALA A 62 -21.96 -0.31 -2.86
C ALA A 62 -21.13 0.78 -2.15
N ASP A 63 -21.77 1.66 -1.37
CA ASP A 63 -21.10 2.58 -0.44
C ASP A 63 -20.38 1.85 0.72
N VAL A 64 -20.40 0.51 0.66
CA VAL A 64 -19.79 -0.45 1.59
C VAL A 64 -18.36 -0.88 1.21
N ASP A 65 -17.70 -0.23 0.25
CA ASP A 65 -16.27 -0.46 0.01
C ASP A 65 -15.47 0.03 1.22
N LEU A 66 -15.16 -0.87 2.14
CA LEU A 66 -14.49 -0.55 3.39
C LEU A 66 -12.99 -0.74 3.30
N GLU A 67 -12.49 -1.54 2.35
CA GLU A 67 -11.08 -1.89 2.30
C GLU A 67 -10.50 -1.68 0.91
N TYR A 68 -9.30 -1.11 0.85
CA TYR A 68 -8.51 -1.03 -0.36
C TYR A 68 -7.27 -1.94 -0.29
N LYS A 69 -6.73 -2.27 -1.46
CA LYS A 69 -5.48 -2.99 -1.64
C LYS A 69 -4.66 -2.32 -2.75
N ILE A 70 -3.39 -2.07 -2.48
CA ILE A 70 -2.37 -1.69 -3.47
C ILE A 70 -1.29 -2.78 -3.45
N LEU A 71 -1.13 -3.52 -4.53
CA LEU A 71 -0.10 -4.55 -4.65
C LEU A 71 1.18 -3.94 -5.24
N LEU A 72 2.30 -4.05 -4.53
CA LEU A 72 3.56 -3.40 -4.89
C LEU A 72 4.53 -4.36 -5.58
N CYS A 73 4.60 -5.61 -5.11
CA CYS A 73 5.42 -6.64 -5.74
C CYS A 73 4.83 -8.03 -5.53
N THR A 74 5.22 -8.98 -6.39
CA THR A 74 4.78 -10.38 -6.35
C THR A 74 5.96 -11.34 -6.51
N GLY A 75 5.77 -12.61 -6.14
CA GLY A 75 6.74 -13.66 -6.40
C GLY A 75 7.59 -14.12 -5.21
N GLY A 76 7.15 -13.93 -3.95
CA GLY A 76 7.83 -14.44 -2.74
C GLY A 76 9.26 -13.96 -2.62
N PRO A 77 9.45 -12.64 -2.64
CA PRO A 77 8.71 -11.74 -1.76
C PRO A 77 7.54 -11.01 -2.44
N ALA A 78 6.40 -10.94 -1.76
CA ALA A 78 5.26 -10.11 -2.16
C ALA A 78 4.97 -9.06 -1.09
N CYS A 79 4.61 -7.85 -1.51
CA CYS A 79 4.30 -6.71 -0.64
C CYS A 79 3.02 -6.03 -1.12
N ARG A 80 2.17 -5.64 -0.18
CA ARG A 80 0.95 -4.89 -0.46
C ARG A 80 0.65 -3.90 0.66
N ILE A 81 -0.04 -2.84 0.30
CA ILE A 81 -0.69 -1.94 1.27
C ILE A 81 -2.17 -2.31 1.30
N ILE A 82 -2.71 -2.46 2.50
CA ILE A 82 -4.16 -2.53 2.73
C ILE A 82 -4.58 -1.42 3.69
N GLY A 83 -5.87 -1.10 3.70
CA GLY A 83 -6.39 -0.10 4.62
C GLY A 83 -7.87 0.17 4.41
N GLY A 84 -8.42 0.98 5.29
CA GLY A 84 -9.81 1.42 5.27
C GLY A 84 -10.05 2.56 4.27
N LEU A 85 -11.27 2.63 3.75
CA LEU A 85 -11.78 3.80 3.04
C LEU A 85 -12.85 4.51 3.88
N ASP A 86 -12.78 5.83 3.93
CA ASP A 86 -13.81 6.65 4.55
C ASP A 86 -15.06 6.81 3.65
N GLN A 87 -16.05 7.56 4.14
CA GLN A 87 -17.29 7.85 3.41
C GLN A 87 -17.09 8.61 2.08
N TRP A 88 -15.91 9.16 1.82
CA TRP A 88 -15.54 9.87 0.59
C TRP A 88 -14.61 9.03 -0.30
N LYS A 89 -14.52 7.72 -0.03
CA LYS A 89 -13.63 6.77 -0.71
C LYS A 89 -12.16 7.20 -0.63
N GLN A 90 -11.77 7.83 0.48
CA GLN A 90 -10.39 8.21 0.77
C GLN A 90 -9.76 7.25 1.77
N PRO A 91 -8.50 6.83 1.57
CA PRO A 91 -7.76 6.08 2.59
C PRO A 91 -7.74 6.78 3.95
N ASP A 92 -8.16 6.07 4.99
CA ASP A 92 -8.21 6.55 6.38
C ASP A 92 -7.35 5.75 7.37
N SER A 93 -6.85 4.60 6.93
CA SER A 93 -5.98 3.71 7.67
C SER A 93 -5.07 2.97 6.70
N VAL A 94 -3.95 2.44 7.21
CA VAL A 94 -2.94 1.82 6.38
C VAL A 94 -2.22 0.70 7.12
N THR A 95 -1.84 -0.35 6.40
CA THR A 95 -0.97 -1.42 6.87
C THR A 95 -0.16 -1.93 5.68
N LEU A 96 1.17 -1.95 5.83
CA LEU A 96 2.06 -2.60 4.87
C LEU A 96 2.21 -4.06 5.26
N GLU A 97 1.81 -4.97 4.38
CA GLU A 97 1.93 -6.40 4.60
C GLU A 97 2.93 -7.02 3.63
N TYR A 98 3.60 -8.07 4.08
CA TYR A 98 4.48 -8.89 3.26
C TYR A 98 4.17 -10.37 3.39
N GLN A 99 4.57 -11.12 2.37
CA GLN A 99 4.36 -12.56 2.30
C GLN A 99 5.53 -13.23 1.56
N ASP A 100 5.91 -14.41 2.04
CA ASP A 100 6.72 -15.37 1.31
C ASP A 100 5.90 -16.61 0.94
N TRP A 101 6.45 -17.48 0.10
CA TRP A 101 5.75 -18.65 -0.41
C TRP A 101 5.30 -19.58 0.72
N GLY A 102 4.00 -19.85 0.76
CA GLY A 102 3.42 -20.73 1.77
C GLY A 102 3.28 -20.10 3.16
N THR A 103 3.60 -18.83 3.35
CA THR A 103 3.32 -18.10 4.60
C THR A 103 2.03 -17.28 4.49
N PRO A 104 1.34 -17.00 5.60
CA PRO A 104 0.34 -15.94 5.63
C PRO A 104 0.97 -14.58 5.32
N TRP A 105 0.12 -13.63 4.94
CA TRP A 105 0.48 -12.21 4.99
C TRP A 105 0.76 -11.81 6.44
N THR A 106 1.78 -10.98 6.62
CA THR A 106 2.25 -10.50 7.92
C THR A 106 2.43 -8.99 7.85
N ASP A 107 1.93 -8.30 8.85
CA ASP A 107 2.10 -6.85 8.99
C ASP A 107 3.58 -6.51 9.20
N LEU A 108 4.08 -5.52 8.48
CA LEU A 108 5.32 -4.85 8.81
C LEU A 108 5.04 -3.84 9.91
N TYR A 109 5.78 -3.92 11.01
CA TYR A 109 5.71 -2.91 12.05
C TYR A 109 6.30 -1.59 11.54
N THR A 110 5.48 -0.55 11.53
CA THR A 110 5.79 0.80 11.12
C THR A 110 5.68 1.78 12.30
N THR A 111 6.40 2.87 12.18
CA THR A 111 6.27 4.07 13.01
C THR A 111 5.14 4.95 12.48
N SER A 112 4.68 5.91 13.29
CA SER A 112 3.64 6.85 12.84
C SER A 112 4.06 7.69 11.64
N GLU A 113 5.35 8.04 11.52
CA GLU A 113 5.87 8.78 10.35
C GLU A 113 5.87 7.93 9.08
N GLU A 114 6.12 6.62 9.22
CA GLU A 114 6.03 5.67 8.10
C GLU A 114 4.57 5.44 7.69
N ASP A 115 3.64 5.32 8.64
CA ASP A 115 2.21 5.23 8.37
C ASP A 115 1.69 6.48 7.63
N ASP A 116 2.11 7.67 8.06
CA ASP A 116 1.74 8.92 7.40
C ASP A 116 2.23 8.95 5.94
N ALA A 117 3.46 8.50 5.67
CA ALA A 117 3.99 8.42 4.31
C ALA A 117 3.21 7.41 3.45
N LEU A 118 2.92 6.21 3.98
CA LEU A 118 2.13 5.20 3.28
C LEU A 118 0.69 5.67 3.01
N LEU A 119 0.08 6.40 3.94
CA LEU A 119 -1.26 6.94 3.79
C LEU A 119 -1.31 8.07 2.77
N THR A 120 -0.30 8.96 2.77
CA THR A 120 -0.14 9.99 1.73
C THR A 120 0.00 9.34 0.37
N TYR A 121 0.90 8.35 0.23
CA TYR A 121 1.05 7.57 -1.00
C TYR A 121 -0.28 6.94 -1.45
N ALA A 122 -1.02 6.27 -0.56
CA ALA A 122 -2.28 5.62 -0.89
C ALA A 122 -3.34 6.62 -1.40
N ARG A 123 -3.36 7.85 -0.88
CA ARG A 123 -4.30 8.91 -1.29
C ARG A 123 -4.07 9.46 -2.69
N HIS A 124 -2.97 9.11 -3.35
CA HIS A 124 -2.77 9.45 -4.76
C HIS A 124 -3.61 8.63 -5.74
N PHE A 125 -4.22 7.55 -5.26
CA PHE A 125 -5.01 6.66 -6.10
C PHE A 125 -6.51 6.92 -5.99
N TYR A 126 -7.20 6.64 -7.09
CA TYR A 126 -8.65 6.77 -7.16
C TYR A 126 -9.33 5.44 -6.82
N PHE A 127 -10.22 5.47 -5.82
CA PHE A 127 -10.96 4.29 -5.34
C PHE A 127 -12.47 4.34 -5.62
N GLY A 128 -12.94 5.23 -6.50
CA GLY A 128 -14.34 5.24 -6.95
C GLY A 128 -15.25 6.34 -6.37
N GLY A 129 -14.69 7.41 -5.79
CA GLY A 129 -15.44 8.59 -5.29
C GLY A 129 -15.87 9.60 -6.35
#